data_AF-A0A6G7YY41-F1
#
_entry.id   AF-A0A6G7YY41-F1
#
_cell.length_a   1.000
_cell.length_b   1.000
_cell.length_c   1.000
_cell.angle_alpha   90.00
_cell.angle_beta   90.00
_cell.angle_gamma   90.00
#
_symmetry.space_group_name_H-M   'P 1'
#
loop_
_entity.id
_entity.type
_entity.pdbx_description
1 polymer ?
#
loop_
_entity_poly.entity_id
_entity_poly.type
_entity_poly.pdbx_seq_one_letter_code
_entity_poly.pdbx_strand_id
1 'polypeptide(L)'
;MKVTILPQIHEKQWSKGDRSGVIRTQDCVYENPIFRGKGRIDIGKSDPYKPGEYELDLEAAVSLDDFGGLKLARRPEMKLVREASPAPASK
;
A
#
# COMPACT_ATOMS: atom_id res chain seq x y z
N MET A 1 5.03 1.88 11.59
CA MET A 1 4.87 0.50 11.03
C MET A 1 5.72 0.37 9.79
N LYS A 2 6.43 -0.76 9.61
CA LYS A 2 7.26 -0.98 8.43
C LYS A 2 6.40 -1.55 7.30
N VAL A 3 6.57 -1.03 6.09
CA VAL A 3 5.87 -1.50 4.89
C VAL A 3 6.89 -1.70 3.78
N THR A 4 7.07 -2.94 3.32
CA THR A 4 7.92 -3.24 2.16
C THR A 4 7.05 -3.35 0.92
N ILE A 5 7.22 -2.41 -0.01
CA ILE A 5 6.53 -2.40 -1.31
C ILE A 5 7.24 -3.32 -2.29
N LEU A 6 6.47 -4.14 -3.00
CA LEU A 6 6.92 -5.06 -4.04
C LEU A 6 6.62 -4.49 -5.44
N PRO A 7 7.33 -4.91 -6.50
CA PRO A 7 7.14 -4.38 -7.84
C PRO A 7 5.83 -4.80 -8.51
N GLN A 8 5.14 -5.82 -7.99
CA GLN A 8 3.95 -6.37 -8.62
C GLN A 8 2.73 -5.45 -8.44
N ILE A 9 2.16 -5.04 -9.57
CA ILE A 9 0.93 -4.25 -9.66
C ILE A 9 -0.21 -5.14 -10.16
N HIS A 10 -1.39 -4.96 -9.58
CA HIS A 10 -2.62 -5.65 -9.94
C HIS A 10 -3.68 -4.64 -10.32
N GLU A 11 -4.33 -4.87 -11.45
CA GLU A 11 -5.45 -4.07 -11.92
C GLU A 11 -6.71 -4.94 -11.95
N LYS A 12 -7.81 -4.41 -11.42
CA LYS A 12 -9.11 -5.07 -11.44
C LYS A 12 -10.16 -4.09 -11.93
N GLN A 13 -10.80 -4.45 -13.03
CA GLN A 13 -11.94 -3.70 -13.54
C GLN A 13 -13.18 -3.98 -12.70
N TRP A 14 -13.98 -2.94 -12.45
CA TRP A 14 -15.24 -3.06 -11.74
C TRP A 14 -16.32 -2.24 -12.43
N SER A 15 -17.56 -2.69 -12.30
CA SER A 15 -18.76 -1.98 -12.73
C SER A 15 -19.88 -2.20 -11.73
N LYS A 16 -20.66 -1.16 -11.47
CA LYS A 16 -21.87 -1.20 -10.64
C LYS A 16 -22.88 -0.20 -11.20
N GLY A 17 -23.94 -0.71 -11.83
CA GLY A 17 -24.93 0.11 -12.52
C GLY A 17 -24.31 0.85 -13.70
N ASP A 18 -24.48 2.15 -13.72
CA ASP A 18 -23.94 3.10 -14.70
C ASP A 18 -22.45 3.47 -14.47
N ARG A 19 -21.88 3.09 -13.33
CA ARG A 19 -20.50 3.42 -12.96
C ARG A 19 -19.56 2.25 -13.23
N SER A 20 -18.38 2.56 -13.77
CA SER A 20 -17.28 1.62 -13.92
C SER A 20 -15.95 2.27 -13.58
N GLY A 21 -14.92 1.45 -13.34
CA GLY A 21 -13.58 1.93 -13.10
C GLY A 21 -12.55 0.82 -13.01
N VAL A 22 -11.31 1.22 -12.76
CA VAL A 22 -10.19 0.31 -12.54
C VAL A 22 -9.66 0.55 -11.13
N ILE A 23 -9.56 -0.51 -10.34
CA ILE A 23 -8.86 -0.51 -9.06
C ILE A 23 -7.45 -0.99 -9.32
N ARG A 24 -6.46 -0.17 -8.98
CA ARG A 24 -5.04 -0.48 -9.09
C ARG A 24 -4.48 -0.67 -7.69
N THR A 25 -3.82 -1.79 -7.46
CA THR A 25 -3.21 -2.12 -6.18
C THR A 25 -1.80 -2.65 -6.36
N GLN A 26 -0.95 -2.51 -5.36
CA GLN A 26 0.44 -2.99 -5.40
C GLN A 26 0.69 -3.92 -4.21
N ASP A 27 1.39 -5.02 -4.46
CA ASP A 27 1.71 -5.97 -3.40
C ASP A 27 2.71 -5.37 -2.40
N CYS A 28 2.56 -5.74 -1.14
CA CYS A 28 3.43 -5.28 -0.06
C CYS A 28 3.44 -6.24 1.12
N VAL A 29 4.40 -6.03 2.01
CA VAL A 29 4.54 -6.73 3.29
C VAL A 29 4.48 -5.70 4.40
N TYR A 30 3.52 -5.84 5.30
CA TYR A 30 3.40 -5.00 6.49
C TYR A 30 4.02 -5.73 7.68
N GLU A 31 4.79 -5.02 8.50
CA GLU A 31 5.49 -5.57 9.65
C GLU A 31 5.48 -4.59 10.83
N ASN A 32 5.22 -5.14 12.02
CA ASN A 32 5.46 -4.52 13.31
C ASN A 32 6.11 -5.57 14.24
N PRO A 33 6.48 -5.22 15.49
CA PRO A 33 7.15 -6.17 16.40
C PRO A 33 6.38 -7.45 16.72
N ILE A 34 5.06 -7.48 16.47
CA ILE A 34 4.15 -8.57 16.87
C ILE A 34 3.68 -9.38 15.64
N PHE A 35 3.57 -8.73 14.48
CA PHE A 35 2.90 -9.28 13.32
C PHE A 35 3.65 -8.93 12.03
N ARG A 36 3.67 -9.90 11.10
CA ARG A 36 4.10 -9.73 9.72
C ARG A 36 3.08 -10.36 8.79
N GLY A 37 2.65 -9.62 7.79
CA GLY A 37 1.64 -10.07 6.83
C GLY A 37 1.89 -9.56 5.42
N LYS A 38 1.40 -10.33 4.43
CA LYS A 38 1.33 -9.88 3.04
C LYS A 38 -0.02 -9.21 2.81
N GLY A 39 -0.02 -8.17 1.98
CA GLY A 39 -1.26 -7.58 1.51
C GLY A 39 -1.05 -6.70 0.31
N ARG A 40 -2.05 -5.86 0.03
CA ARG A 40 -2.08 -4.97 -1.13
C ARG A 40 -2.41 -3.56 -0.68
N ILE A 41 -1.70 -2.59 -1.22
CA ILE A 41 -1.98 -1.17 -1.05
C ILE A 41 -2.68 -0.62 -2.29
N ASP A 42 -3.65 0.27 -2.09
CA ASP A 42 -4.32 0.96 -3.18
C ASP A 42 -3.43 2.09 -3.72
N ILE A 43 -3.20 2.11 -5.03
CA ILE A 43 -2.44 3.18 -5.70
C ILE A 43 -3.35 4.11 -6.50
N GLY A 44 -4.62 3.74 -6.70
CA GLY A 44 -5.61 4.53 -7.42
C GLY A 44 -5.12 4.97 -8.81
N LYS A 45 -5.24 6.26 -9.09
CA LYS A 45 -4.74 6.89 -10.34
C LYS A 45 -3.29 7.37 -10.24
N SER A 46 -2.67 7.25 -9.07
CA SER A 46 -1.30 7.71 -8.85
C SER A 46 -0.29 6.75 -9.48
N ASP A 47 0.95 7.22 -9.59
CA ASP A 47 2.06 6.36 -9.94
C ASP A 47 2.29 5.29 -8.84
N PRO A 48 2.72 4.08 -9.22
CA PRO A 48 3.06 3.04 -8.27
C PRO A 48 4.18 3.50 -7.33
N TYR A 49 4.16 3.00 -6.10
CA TYR A 49 5.27 3.22 -5.17
C TYR A 49 6.52 2.53 -5.71
N LYS A 50 7.68 3.18 -5.54
CA LYS A 50 8.96 2.53 -5.82
C LYS A 50 9.13 1.32 -4.90
N PRO A 51 9.59 0.16 -5.39
CA PRO A 51 9.90 -0.97 -4.52
C PRO A 51 10.94 -0.61 -3.46
N GLY A 52 10.70 -1.01 -2.22
CA GLY A 52 11.53 -0.60 -1.10
C GLY A 52 10.82 -0.66 0.25
N GLU A 53 11.53 -0.25 1.29
CA GLU A 53 11.02 -0.15 2.65
C GLU A 53 10.51 1.27 2.91
N TYR A 54 9.29 1.33 3.41
CA TYR A 54 8.59 2.53 3.81
C TYR A 54 8.23 2.45 5.29
N GLU A 55 8.08 3.62 5.88
CA GLU A 55 7.53 3.79 7.21
C GLU A 55 6.14 4.44 7.09
N LEU A 56 5.17 3.79 7.73
CA LEU A 56 3.83 4.30 7.92
C LEU A 56 3.67 4.74 9.37
N ASP A 57 3.35 6.01 9.57
CA ASP A 57 2.86 6.52 10.85
C ASP A 57 1.40 6.09 11.04
N LEU A 58 1.16 5.17 11.98
CA LEU A 58 -0.19 4.66 12.24
C LEU A 58 -1.03 5.66 13.04
N GLU A 59 -0.42 6.46 13.91
CA GLU A 59 -1.15 7.41 14.74
C GLU A 59 -1.74 8.53 13.89
N ALA A 60 -0.96 9.00 12.91
CA ALA A 60 -1.43 9.99 11.95
C ALA A 60 -2.41 9.41 10.92
N ALA A 61 -2.31 8.12 10.58
CA ALA A 61 -3.10 7.49 9.51
C ALA A 61 -4.43 6.89 9.96
N VAL A 62 -4.61 6.68 11.27
CA VAL A 62 -5.85 6.13 11.83
C VAL A 62 -6.80 7.26 12.21
N SER A 63 -8.06 7.11 11.82
CA SER A 63 -9.16 7.99 12.20
C SER A 63 -10.32 7.18 12.77
N LEU A 64 -11.32 7.85 13.32
CA LEU A 64 -12.59 7.21 13.67
C LEU A 64 -13.51 7.14 12.44
N ASP A 65 -14.26 6.06 12.33
CA ASP A 65 -15.43 6.00 11.44
C ASP A 65 -16.68 6.58 12.11
N ASP A 66 -17.79 6.60 11.37
CA ASP A 66 -19.06 7.18 11.82
C ASP A 66 -19.66 6.48 13.05
N PHE A 67 -19.14 5.31 13.43
CA PHE A 67 -19.61 4.50 14.56
C PHE A 67 -18.58 4.44 15.71
N GLY A 68 -17.50 5.21 15.64
CA GLY A 68 -16.44 5.23 16.64
C GLY A 68 -15.45 4.06 16.55
N GLY A 69 -15.44 3.32 15.43
CA GLY A 69 -14.43 2.32 15.13
C GLY A 69 -13.15 2.93 14.59
N LEU A 70 -11.99 2.33 14.89
CA LEU A 70 -10.72 2.73 14.29
C LEU A 70 -10.67 2.30 12.83
N LYS A 71 -10.36 3.24 11.95
CA LYS A 71 -10.25 3.05 10.52
C LYS A 71 -8.93 3.61 10.01
N LEU A 72 -8.24 2.82 9.19
CA LEU A 72 -7.06 3.28 8.47
C LEU A 72 -7.48 4.00 7.18
N ALA A 73 -6.82 5.10 6.85
CA ALA A 73 -6.97 5.74 5.55
C ALA A 73 -6.67 4.73 4.42
N ARG A 74 -7.47 4.76 3.34
CA ARG A 74 -7.32 3.85 2.20
C ARG A 74 -5.95 3.96 1.51
N ARG A 75 -5.38 5.17 1.50
CA ARG A 75 -4.09 5.51 0.91
C ARG A 75 -3.34 6.37 1.93
N PRO A 76 -2.77 5.75 2.97
CA PRO A 76 -2.08 6.50 3.99
C PRO A 76 -0.77 7.04 3.44
N GLU A 77 -0.31 8.17 3.95
CA GLU A 77 1.00 8.70 3.58
C GLU A 77 2.10 7.81 4.14
N MET A 78 3.08 7.49 3.31
CA MET A 78 4.19 6.62 3.66
C MET A 78 5.50 7.30 3.29
N LYS A 79 6.47 7.26 4.20
CA LYS A 79 7.79 7.81 3.98
C LYS A 79 8.73 6.72 3.49
N LEU A 80 9.37 6.91 2.35
CA LEU A 80 10.39 6.00 1.86
C LEU A 80 11.62 6.07 2.78
N VAL A 81 11.99 4.92 3.35
CA VAL A 81 13.16 4.77 4.23
C VAL A 81 14.33 4.21 3.45
N ARG A 82 14.07 3.23 2.58
CA ARG A 82 15.11 2.56 1.78
C ARG A 82 14.56 2.08 0.46
N GLU A 83 15.12 2.55 -0.66
CA GLU A 83 14.81 1.96 -1.97
C GLU A 83 15.39 0.53 -2.06
N ALA A 84 14.66 -0.37 -2.71
CA ALA A 84 15.23 -1.66 -3.07
C ALA A 84 16.35 -1.41 -4.10
N SER A 85 17.58 -1.80 -3.75
CA SER A 85 18.67 -1.75 -4.73
C SER A 85 18.29 -2.66 -5.90
N PRO A 86 18.44 -2.21 -7.17
CA PRO A 86 18.26 -3.10 -8.30
C PRO A 86 19.19 -4.30 -8.11
N ALA A 87 18.65 -5.52 -8.19
CA ALA A 87 19.47 -6.72 -8.19
C ALA A 87 20.53 -6.57 -9.30
N PRO A 88 21.81 -6.90 -9.06
CA PRO A 88 22.80 -6.83 -10.11
C PRO A 88 22.33 -7.71 -11.26
N ALA A 89 22.24 -7.12 -12.46
CA ALA A 89 21.90 -7.87 -13.66
C ALA A 89 22.96 -8.97 -13.84
N SER A 90 22.57 -10.22 -13.59
CA SER A 90 23.40 -11.37 -13.98
C SER A 90 23.58 -11.32 -15.50
N LYS A 91 24.80 -11.03 -15.93
CA LYS A 91 25.27 -11.22 -17.30
C LYS A 91 25.47 -12.70 -17.58
#